data_AF-A0A316HIN1-F1
#
_entry.id   AF-A0A316HIN1-F1
#
_cell.length_a   1.000
_cell.length_b   1.000
_cell.length_c   1.000
_cell.angle_alpha   90.00
_cell.angle_beta   90.00
_cell.angle_gamma   90.00
#
_symmetry.space_group_name_H-M   'P 1'
#
loop_
_entity.id
_entity.type
_entity.pdbx_description
1 polymer ?
#
loop_
_entity_poly.entity_id
_entity_poly.type
_entity_poly.pdbx_seq_one_letter_code
_entity_poly.pdbx_strand_id
1 'polypeptide(L)'
;MIRTSFTKWFILLMLSVSVCISSCQKDSEVKDIDEAKSTAVTGKDSISAVNIINTPGNFLAGKGTLKVTIEDSTYLFDAAKDSIAFINVSDGNNKYFGITAINKAHNMSFGISSSGLATVKASSDVAGSQFLFKVDDKKPLLQYTLTKYARQQDFGKIDMDDYNHEGMIAKGTFFTFLAKDDKSDSPFYRVEGSFELKLK
;
A
#
# COMPACT_ATOMS: atom_id res chain seq x y z
N MET A 1 -41.88 20.14 45.44
CA MET A 1 -41.98 20.74 44.08
C MET A 1 -40.58 20.78 43.47
N ILE A 2 -40.19 19.74 42.74
CA ILE A 2 -38.80 19.55 42.27
C ILE A 2 -38.61 20.30 40.94
N ARG A 3 -37.57 21.14 40.84
CA ARG A 3 -37.28 21.97 39.66
C ARG A 3 -36.78 21.12 38.49
N THR A 4 -37.68 20.78 37.57
CA THR A 4 -37.43 19.98 36.36
C THR A 4 -36.56 20.67 35.28
N SER A 5 -36.11 21.91 35.50
CA SER A 5 -35.22 22.63 34.59
C SER A 5 -33.73 22.27 34.79
N PHE A 6 -33.32 21.89 36.00
CA PHE A 6 -31.90 21.70 36.33
C PHE A 6 -31.33 20.41 35.73
N THR A 7 -32.10 19.32 35.76
CA THR A 7 -31.71 18.03 35.17
C THR A 7 -31.60 18.09 33.65
N LYS A 8 -32.41 18.90 32.96
CA LYS A 8 -32.31 19.07 31.49
C LYS A 8 -31.02 19.76 31.07
N TRP A 9 -30.56 20.76 31.83
CA TRP A 9 -29.27 21.41 31.60
C TRP A 9 -28.09 20.47 31.88
N PHE A 10 -28.16 19.65 32.93
CA PHE A 10 -27.07 18.73 33.28
C PHE A 10 -26.88 17.62 32.23
N ILE A 11 -27.96 17.12 31.64
CA ILE A 11 -27.90 16.13 30.54
C ILE A 11 -27.33 16.75 29.26
N LEU A 12 -27.69 18.00 28.94
CA LEU A 12 -27.13 18.70 27.78
C LEU A 12 -25.63 18.99 27.94
N LEU A 13 -25.18 19.32 29.16
CA LEU A 13 -23.77 19.57 29.47
C LEU A 13 -22.90 18.30 29.40
N MET A 14 -23.43 17.15 29.81
CA MET A 14 -22.71 15.86 29.70
C MET A 14 -22.56 15.39 28.25
N LEU A 15 -23.50 15.73 27.36
CA LEU A 15 -23.45 15.29 25.96
C LEU A 15 -22.47 16.11 25.10
N SER A 16 -22.04 17.29 25.56
CA SER A 16 -21.13 18.18 24.82
C SER A 16 -19.64 17.99 25.14
N VAL A 17 -19.27 17.06 26.03
CA VAL A 17 -17.87 16.78 26.42
C VAL A 17 -17.24 15.60 25.66
N SER A 18 -18.02 14.88 24.82
CA SER A 18 -17.57 13.66 24.12
C SER A 18 -17.11 13.88 22.67
N VAL A 19 -16.82 15.11 22.24
CA VAL A 19 -16.36 15.43 20.87
C VAL A 19 -15.17 16.38 20.96
N CYS A 20 -14.08 16.05 20.25
CA CYS A 20 -12.69 16.50 20.50
C CYS A 20 -12.14 15.89 21.81
N ILE A 21 -11.00 15.20 21.90
CA ILE A 21 -9.81 15.08 21.05
C ILE A 21 -9.29 13.62 21.14
N SER A 22 -8.62 13.03 20.14
CA SER A 22 -8.19 13.52 18.83
C SER A 22 -8.25 12.41 17.77
N SER A 23 -8.59 12.78 16.53
CA SER A 23 -8.17 12.05 15.33
C SER A 23 -7.02 12.84 14.71
N CYS A 24 -5.78 12.45 15.01
CA CYS A 24 -4.55 12.98 14.42
C CYS A 24 -3.37 12.09 14.83
N GLN A 25 -3.23 10.91 14.21
CA GLN A 25 -1.92 10.28 14.09
C GLN A 25 -1.15 11.03 13.00
N LYS A 26 -0.66 12.20 13.36
CA LYS A 26 0.40 12.93 12.65
C LYS A 26 1.59 13.01 13.60
N ASP A 27 2.78 13.03 13.03
CA ASP A 27 4.06 13.05 13.74
C ASP A 27 4.43 11.73 14.45
N SER A 28 4.49 10.66 13.65
CA SER A 28 5.59 9.71 13.84
C SER A 28 6.88 10.40 13.39
N GLU A 29 7.59 10.95 14.37
CA GLU A 29 8.96 11.45 14.24
C GLU A 29 9.82 10.42 13.49
N VAL A 30 10.28 10.78 12.29
CA VAL A 30 11.22 9.94 11.53
C VAL A 30 12.57 10.07 12.22
N LYS A 31 12.82 9.16 13.17
CA LYS A 31 14.14 9.06 13.79
C LYS A 31 15.17 8.69 12.72
N ASP A 32 16.27 9.45 12.70
CA ASP A 32 17.33 9.27 11.74
C ASP A 32 17.89 7.84 11.78
N ILE A 33 18.06 7.26 10.59
CA ILE A 33 18.38 5.84 10.38
C ILE A 33 19.76 5.44 10.96
N ASP A 34 20.59 6.41 11.33
CA ASP A 34 21.90 6.17 11.92
C ASP A 34 21.83 5.60 13.35
N GLU A 35 20.80 5.88 14.15
CA GLU A 35 20.66 5.24 15.48
C GLU A 35 20.40 3.73 15.39
N ALA A 36 19.65 3.29 14.37
CA ALA A 36 19.30 1.88 14.16
C ALA A 36 20.49 0.97 13.80
N LYS A 37 21.65 1.54 13.44
CA LYS A 37 22.90 0.78 13.27
C LYS A 37 23.64 0.51 14.58
N SER A 38 23.38 1.27 15.65
CA SER A 38 24.20 1.24 16.87
C SER A 38 23.88 0.08 17.82
N THR A 39 22.65 -0.44 17.81
CA THR A 39 22.16 -1.45 18.76
C THR A 39 22.34 -2.91 18.31
N ALA A 40 22.92 -3.15 17.13
CA ALA A 40 23.10 -4.50 16.55
C ALA A 40 24.53 -5.07 16.68
N VAL A 41 25.36 -4.57 17.61
CA VAL A 41 26.77 -4.97 17.78
C VAL A 41 27.05 -5.66 19.12
N THR A 42 26.23 -6.64 19.50
CA THR A 42 26.58 -7.64 20.53
C THR A 42 26.06 -9.03 20.15
N GLY A 43 26.83 -9.75 19.34
CA GLY A 43 26.50 -11.12 18.91
C GLY A 43 27.62 -11.73 18.08
N LYS A 44 28.64 -12.30 18.73
CA LYS A 44 29.63 -13.16 18.06
C LYS A 44 28.97 -14.49 17.71
N ASP A 45 28.72 -14.74 16.44
CA ASP A 45 29.30 -15.85 15.67
C ASP A 45 28.55 -16.07 14.34
N SER A 46 29.20 -16.77 13.41
CA SER A 46 28.71 -17.18 12.08
C SER A 46 28.71 -16.12 10.97
N ILE A 47 29.83 -16.07 10.27
CA ILE A 47 29.94 -15.55 8.89
C ILE A 47 29.01 -16.39 7.98
N SER A 48 28.38 -15.76 6.98
CA SER A 48 27.54 -16.37 5.91
C SER A 48 26.02 -16.38 6.11
N ALA A 49 25.46 -15.38 6.77
CA ALA A 49 24.08 -14.93 6.50
C ALA A 49 24.11 -13.45 6.08
N VAL A 50 23.87 -13.19 4.79
CA VAL A 50 23.57 -11.83 4.32
C VAL A 50 22.25 -11.44 4.97
N ASN A 51 22.29 -10.45 5.86
CA ASN A 51 21.11 -9.97 6.59
C ASN A 51 20.11 -9.34 5.62
N ILE A 52 19.21 -10.16 5.06
CA ILE A 52 17.94 -9.70 4.48
C ILE A 52 17.09 -9.27 5.67
N ILE A 53 17.28 -8.03 6.12
CA ILE A 53 16.50 -7.48 7.22
C ILE A 53 15.08 -7.25 6.68
N ASN A 54 14.19 -8.20 6.93
CA ASN A 54 12.78 -8.12 6.56
C ASN A 54 12.04 -7.23 7.58
N THR A 55 12.47 -5.98 7.72
CA THR A 55 11.85 -5.00 8.59
C THR A 55 10.48 -4.62 8.02
N PRO A 56 9.38 -4.79 8.76
CA PRO A 56 8.12 -4.17 8.40
C PRO A 56 8.32 -2.66 8.26
N GLY A 57 7.91 -2.10 7.12
CA GLY A 57 8.26 -0.75 6.74
C GLY A 57 7.54 -0.33 5.46
N ASN A 58 7.17 0.95 5.42
CA ASN A 58 6.59 1.61 4.26
C ASN A 58 7.68 2.50 3.65
N PHE A 59 8.17 2.13 2.47
CA PHE A 59 9.31 2.75 1.82
C PHE A 59 8.84 3.60 0.63
N LEU A 60 8.95 4.92 0.75
CA LEU A 60 8.73 5.82 -0.38
C LEU A 60 9.93 5.73 -1.33
N ALA A 61 9.68 5.42 -2.61
CA ALA A 61 10.71 5.37 -3.63
C ALA A 61 11.20 6.78 -3.97
N GLY A 62 12.52 6.97 -4.01
CA GLY A 62 13.15 8.22 -4.45
C GLY A 62 13.55 8.21 -5.93
N LYS A 63 13.65 7.03 -6.53
CA LYS A 63 13.90 6.81 -7.97
C LYS A 63 13.38 5.44 -8.39
N GLY A 64 13.21 5.26 -9.70
CA GLY A 64 12.65 4.05 -10.28
C GLY A 64 11.22 4.23 -10.79
N THR A 65 10.60 3.15 -11.24
CA THR A 65 9.32 3.20 -11.96
C THR A 65 8.38 2.07 -11.58
N LEU A 66 7.09 2.33 -11.77
CA LEU A 66 6.02 1.34 -11.82
C LEU A 66 5.33 1.45 -13.18
N LYS A 67 5.35 0.37 -13.96
CA LYS A 67 4.58 0.23 -15.20
C LYS A 67 3.35 -0.61 -14.92
N VAL A 68 2.18 -0.16 -15.38
CA VAL A 68 0.90 -0.89 -15.33
C VAL A 68 0.31 -0.92 -16.74
N THR A 69 -0.04 -2.10 -17.23
CA THR A 69 -0.61 -2.32 -18.57
C THR A 69 -1.98 -2.96 -18.41
N ILE A 70 -3.00 -2.36 -18.99
CA ILE A 70 -4.38 -2.89 -19.04
C ILE A 70 -4.90 -2.70 -20.45
N GLU A 71 -5.43 -3.78 -21.05
CA GLU A 71 -5.70 -3.83 -22.49
C GLU A 71 -4.44 -3.41 -23.28
N ASP A 72 -4.58 -2.55 -24.29
CA ASP A 72 -3.47 -1.99 -25.07
C ASP A 72 -2.82 -0.75 -24.42
N SER A 73 -3.29 -0.32 -23.23
CA SER A 73 -2.86 0.92 -22.58
C SER A 73 -1.78 0.67 -21.53
N THR A 74 -0.62 1.31 -21.71
CA THR A 74 0.47 1.36 -20.71
C THR A 74 0.44 2.68 -19.94
N TYR A 75 0.45 2.59 -18.62
CA TYR A 75 0.59 3.69 -17.68
C TYR A 75 1.92 3.57 -16.93
N LEU A 76 2.58 4.69 -16.70
CA LEU A 76 3.87 4.78 -16.04
C LEU A 76 3.77 5.76 -14.87
N PHE A 77 4.19 5.32 -13.69
CA PHE A 77 4.52 6.19 -12.58
C PHE A 77 6.05 6.24 -12.46
N ASP A 78 6.59 7.45 -12.29
CA ASP A 78 8.03 7.71 -12.14
C ASP A 78 8.29 8.29 -10.74
N ALA A 79 9.03 7.57 -9.89
CA ALA A 79 9.28 7.97 -8.51
C ALA A 79 10.05 9.30 -8.36
N ALA A 80 10.65 9.83 -9.44
CA ALA A 80 11.23 11.17 -9.45
C ALA A 80 10.19 12.30 -9.62
N LYS A 81 8.94 11.97 -9.96
CA LYS A 81 7.84 12.93 -10.24
C LYS A 81 6.56 12.63 -9.46
N ASP A 82 6.25 11.35 -9.30
CA ASP A 82 5.05 10.77 -8.72
C ASP A 82 5.37 10.12 -7.37
N SER A 83 4.36 9.94 -6.52
CA SER A 83 4.55 9.25 -5.24
C SER A 83 4.33 7.76 -5.42
N ILE A 84 5.39 6.96 -5.28
CA ILE A 84 5.33 5.49 -5.31
C ILE A 84 5.89 4.96 -3.99
N ALA A 85 5.16 4.08 -3.31
CA ALA A 85 5.59 3.44 -2.08
C ALA A 85 5.52 1.91 -2.19
N PHE A 86 6.52 1.24 -1.64
CA PHE A 86 6.43 -0.18 -1.29
C PHE A 86 5.98 -0.31 0.17
N ILE A 87 4.98 -1.14 0.39
CA ILE A 87 4.36 -1.39 1.69
C ILE A 87 4.75 -2.79 2.12
N ASN A 88 5.28 -2.97 3.33
CA ASN A 88 5.46 -4.28 3.97
C ASN A 88 5.00 -4.16 5.43
N VAL A 89 3.83 -4.69 5.75
CA VAL A 89 3.15 -4.50 7.04
C VAL A 89 2.82 -5.84 7.71
N SER A 90 2.89 -5.84 9.04
CA SER A 90 2.52 -6.97 9.89
C SER A 90 1.55 -6.48 10.95
N ASP A 91 0.38 -7.11 11.03
CA ASP A 91 -0.65 -6.85 12.04
C ASP A 91 -1.01 -8.18 12.73
N GLY A 92 -0.48 -8.38 13.94
CA GLY A 92 -0.51 -9.67 14.61
C GLY A 92 0.10 -10.78 13.74
N ASN A 93 -0.72 -11.80 13.42
CA ASN A 93 -0.33 -12.90 12.54
C ASN A 93 -0.51 -12.58 11.04
N ASN A 94 -1.22 -11.50 10.69
CA ASN A 94 -1.46 -11.12 9.30
C ASN A 94 -0.26 -10.35 8.78
N LYS A 95 0.17 -10.68 7.56
CA LYS A 95 1.29 -10.03 6.89
C LYS A 95 0.88 -9.72 5.47
N TYR A 96 1.23 -8.53 5.00
CA TYR A 96 0.94 -8.07 3.65
C TYR A 96 2.09 -7.27 3.11
N PHE A 97 2.34 -7.42 1.81
CA PHE A 97 3.20 -6.51 1.07
C PHE A 97 2.50 -6.02 -0.20
N GLY A 98 2.96 -4.91 -0.76
CA GLY A 98 2.33 -4.33 -1.93
C GLY A 98 2.98 -3.05 -2.41
N ILE A 99 2.44 -2.51 -3.49
CA ILE A 99 2.88 -1.27 -4.11
C ILE A 99 1.67 -0.35 -4.20
N THR A 100 1.87 0.92 -3.82
CA THR A 100 0.90 1.99 -4.07
C THR A 100 1.56 3.10 -4.85
N ALA A 101 0.82 3.71 -5.78
CA ALA A 101 1.29 4.82 -6.59
C ALA A 101 0.17 5.84 -6.81
N ILE A 102 0.52 7.13 -6.80
CA ILE A 102 -0.35 8.23 -7.22
C ILE A 102 0.45 9.22 -8.03
N ASN A 103 -0.07 9.61 -9.18
CA ASN A 103 0.62 10.55 -10.06
C ASN A 103 0.54 11.99 -9.53
N LYS A 104 1.47 12.84 -9.95
CA LYS A 104 1.55 14.25 -9.52
C LYS A 104 0.28 15.07 -9.83
N ALA A 105 -0.48 14.67 -10.85
CA ALA A 105 -1.74 15.33 -11.21
C ALA A 105 -2.93 14.90 -10.33
N HIS A 106 -2.75 13.92 -9.46
CA HIS A 106 -3.79 13.32 -8.60
C HIS A 106 -5.05 12.88 -9.37
N ASN A 107 -4.87 12.48 -10.65
CA ASN A 107 -5.93 11.96 -11.50
C ASN A 107 -5.76 10.47 -11.83
N MET A 108 -4.67 9.85 -11.37
CA MET A 108 -4.39 8.43 -11.57
C MET A 108 -3.71 7.85 -10.32
N SER A 109 -4.24 6.76 -9.79
CA SER A 109 -3.62 6.01 -8.70
C SER A 109 -3.80 4.51 -8.86
N PHE A 110 -2.80 3.74 -8.43
CA PHE A 110 -2.76 2.29 -8.51
C PHE A 110 -2.35 1.68 -7.17
N GLY A 111 -2.94 0.53 -6.84
CA GLY A 111 -2.56 -0.30 -5.71
C GLY A 111 -2.58 -1.78 -6.09
N ILE A 112 -1.61 -2.53 -5.60
CA ILE A 112 -1.62 -4.00 -5.63
C ILE A 112 -0.96 -4.54 -4.36
N SER A 113 -1.52 -5.61 -3.79
CA SER A 113 -1.01 -6.25 -2.59
C SER A 113 -1.12 -7.77 -2.65
N SER A 114 -0.29 -8.43 -1.86
CA SER A 114 -0.32 -9.87 -1.58
C SER A 114 -0.27 -10.09 -0.07
N SER A 115 -0.76 -11.24 0.38
CA SER A 115 -0.55 -11.71 1.75
C SER A 115 0.82 -12.40 1.90
N GLY A 116 1.31 -12.50 3.13
CA GLY A 116 2.60 -13.09 3.44
C GLY A 116 3.73 -12.05 3.56
N LEU A 117 4.97 -12.54 3.42
CA LEU A 117 6.19 -11.74 3.57
C LEU A 117 6.79 -11.41 2.20
N ALA A 118 7.16 -10.15 2.00
CA ALA A 118 8.04 -9.76 0.91
C ALA A 118 9.36 -10.55 1.02
N THR A 119 9.69 -11.33 0.00
CA THR A 119 10.83 -12.26 0.01
C THR A 119 11.42 -12.34 -1.40
N VAL A 120 12.74 -12.33 -1.53
CA VAL A 120 13.47 -12.43 -2.81
C VAL A 120 13.18 -13.77 -3.51
N LYS A 121 12.95 -13.73 -4.82
CA LYS A 121 12.61 -14.89 -5.68
C LYS A 121 11.36 -15.65 -5.25
N ALA A 122 10.41 -14.95 -4.63
CA ALA A 122 9.11 -15.50 -4.26
C ALA A 122 8.01 -15.03 -5.22
N SER A 123 7.06 -15.94 -5.47
CA SER A 123 5.79 -15.66 -6.15
C SER A 123 4.69 -15.72 -5.10
N SER A 124 3.75 -14.76 -5.09
CA SER A 124 2.68 -14.72 -4.11
C SER A 124 1.37 -14.24 -4.74
N ASP A 125 0.25 -14.86 -4.36
CA ASP A 125 -1.04 -14.59 -4.96
C ASP A 125 -1.55 -13.19 -4.58
N VAL A 126 -2.18 -12.50 -5.53
CA VAL A 126 -2.71 -11.15 -5.31
C VAL A 126 -3.88 -11.22 -4.33
N ALA A 127 -3.78 -10.44 -3.25
CA ALA A 127 -4.81 -10.33 -2.20
C ALA A 127 -5.71 -9.10 -2.40
N GLY A 128 -5.26 -8.10 -3.16
CA GLY A 128 -6.03 -6.91 -3.49
C GLY A 128 -5.38 -6.12 -4.63
N SER A 129 -6.18 -5.49 -5.48
CA SER A 129 -5.69 -4.52 -6.47
C SER A 129 -6.77 -3.54 -6.89
N GLN A 130 -6.38 -2.31 -7.18
CA GLN A 130 -7.26 -1.24 -7.63
C GLN A 130 -6.50 -0.28 -8.54
N PHE A 131 -7.14 0.16 -9.63
CA PHE A 131 -6.64 1.21 -10.53
C PHE A 131 -7.74 2.26 -10.68
N LEU A 132 -7.47 3.50 -10.25
CA LEU A 132 -8.42 4.60 -10.26
C LEU A 132 -7.97 5.69 -11.24
N PHE A 133 -8.93 6.18 -12.04
CA PHE A 133 -8.75 7.30 -12.95
C PHE A 133 -9.83 8.36 -12.70
N LYS A 134 -9.42 9.59 -12.38
CA LYS A 134 -10.33 10.74 -12.42
C LYS A 134 -10.40 11.24 -13.87
N VAL A 135 -11.52 10.98 -14.53
CA VAL A 135 -11.72 11.28 -15.96
C VAL A 135 -11.97 12.77 -16.19
N ASP A 136 -12.87 13.37 -15.43
CA ASP A 136 -13.09 14.83 -15.37
C ASP A 136 -13.77 15.21 -14.02
N ASP A 137 -14.08 16.49 -13.80
CA ASP A 137 -14.73 16.97 -12.55
C ASP A 137 -16.24 16.63 -12.45
N LYS A 138 -16.84 16.07 -13.51
CA LYS A 138 -18.28 15.76 -13.63
C LYS A 138 -18.55 14.26 -13.78
N LYS A 139 -17.56 13.48 -14.20
CA LYS A 139 -17.58 12.01 -14.30
C LYS A 139 -16.79 11.40 -13.14
N PRO A 140 -17.49 10.95 -12.07
CA PRO A 140 -16.83 10.50 -10.86
C PRO A 140 -16.21 9.12 -11.07
N LEU A 141 -14.88 9.10 -11.27
CA LEU A 141 -13.99 7.95 -11.15
C LEU A 141 -14.28 6.76 -12.10
N LEU A 142 -13.41 6.54 -13.08
CA LEU A 142 -13.29 5.22 -13.71
C LEU A 142 -12.45 4.33 -12.78
N GLN A 143 -12.99 3.18 -12.38
CA GLN A 143 -12.31 2.25 -11.48
C GLN A 143 -12.19 0.87 -12.12
N TYR A 144 -11.00 0.29 -12.02
CA TYR A 144 -10.77 -1.14 -12.16
C TYR A 144 -10.40 -1.70 -10.80
N THR A 145 -10.98 -2.84 -10.39
CA THR A 145 -10.71 -3.44 -9.08
C THR A 145 -10.60 -4.95 -9.18
N LEU A 146 -9.82 -5.55 -8.29
CA LEU A 146 -9.86 -6.99 -8.07
C LEU A 146 -11.29 -7.32 -7.62
N THR A 147 -11.94 -8.22 -8.35
CA THR A 147 -13.34 -8.53 -8.11
C THR A 147 -13.50 -9.63 -7.06
N LYS A 148 -14.52 -9.52 -6.22
CA LYS A 148 -14.97 -10.59 -5.32
C LYS A 148 -15.65 -11.76 -6.06
N TYR A 149 -15.90 -11.64 -7.37
CA TYR A 149 -16.58 -12.65 -8.18
C TYR A 149 -15.62 -13.62 -8.89
N ALA A 150 -14.32 -13.31 -8.94
CA ALA A 150 -13.30 -14.26 -9.38
C ALA A 150 -12.93 -15.21 -8.22
N ARG A 151 -12.43 -16.42 -8.51
CA ARG A 151 -11.94 -17.33 -7.46
C ARG A 151 -10.52 -16.94 -7.09
N GLN A 152 -10.07 -17.30 -5.88
CA GLN A 152 -8.78 -16.86 -5.35
C GLN A 152 -7.57 -17.23 -6.25
N GLN A 153 -7.61 -18.41 -6.87
CA GLN A 153 -6.61 -18.88 -7.85
C GLN A 153 -6.63 -18.12 -9.20
N ASP A 154 -7.68 -17.33 -9.45
CA ASP A 154 -7.83 -16.49 -10.64
C ASP A 154 -7.42 -15.01 -10.37
N PHE A 155 -6.95 -14.65 -9.16
CA PHE A 155 -6.58 -13.26 -8.80
C PHE A 155 -5.23 -12.80 -9.39
N GLY A 156 -4.39 -13.72 -9.85
CA GLY A 156 -3.05 -13.43 -10.36
C GLY A 156 -1.99 -13.36 -9.26
N LYS A 157 -0.80 -12.87 -9.61
CA LYS A 157 0.43 -13.03 -8.81
C LYS A 157 1.30 -11.77 -8.81
N ILE A 158 2.05 -11.60 -7.72
CA ILE A 158 3.21 -10.71 -7.63
C ILE A 158 4.45 -11.60 -7.54
N ASP A 159 5.40 -11.41 -8.45
CA ASP A 159 6.68 -12.09 -8.48
C ASP A 159 7.78 -11.09 -8.07
N MET A 160 8.56 -11.43 -7.05
CA MET A 160 9.58 -10.57 -6.45
C MET A 160 10.98 -11.00 -6.89
N ASP A 161 11.64 -10.21 -7.72
CA ASP A 161 13.01 -10.47 -8.18
C ASP A 161 14.05 -10.09 -7.12
N ASP A 162 13.86 -8.93 -6.47
CA ASP A 162 14.78 -8.36 -5.49
C ASP A 162 14.02 -7.52 -4.44
N TYR A 163 14.50 -7.50 -3.19
CA TYR A 163 13.85 -6.85 -2.06
C TYR A 163 14.85 -6.44 -0.98
N ASN A 164 14.80 -5.15 -0.59
CA ASN A 164 15.60 -4.54 0.46
C ASN A 164 17.12 -4.83 0.38
N HIS A 165 17.72 -4.59 -0.79
CA HIS A 165 19.13 -4.91 -1.08
C HIS A 165 19.83 -3.76 -1.80
N GLU A 166 21.01 -3.32 -1.34
CA GLU A 166 21.85 -2.28 -2.01
C GLU A 166 21.11 -1.00 -2.45
N GLY A 167 20.10 -0.57 -1.68
CA GLY A 167 19.27 0.60 -1.99
C GLY A 167 18.11 0.34 -2.97
N MET A 168 17.96 -0.89 -3.47
CA MET A 168 16.71 -1.43 -3.99
C MET A 168 15.71 -1.56 -2.83
N ILE A 169 14.54 -0.95 -3.00
CA ILE A 169 13.40 -1.17 -2.11
C ILE A 169 12.75 -2.49 -2.50
N ALA A 170 12.33 -2.62 -3.76
CA ALA A 170 11.70 -3.80 -4.32
C ALA A 170 11.78 -3.79 -5.85
N LYS A 171 11.92 -4.95 -6.48
CA LYS A 171 11.85 -5.14 -7.92
C LYS A 171 11.11 -6.43 -8.26
N GLY A 172 10.35 -6.41 -9.36
CA GLY A 172 9.67 -7.59 -9.85
C GLY A 172 8.57 -7.27 -10.86
N THR A 173 7.67 -8.25 -11.03
CA THR A 173 6.53 -8.18 -11.93
C THR A 173 5.24 -8.57 -11.23
N PHE A 174 4.11 -8.28 -11.85
CA PHE A 174 2.83 -8.82 -11.44
C PHE A 174 1.90 -9.02 -12.63
N PHE A 175 0.91 -9.89 -12.43
CA PHE A 175 -0.31 -9.85 -13.23
C PHE A 175 -1.52 -10.07 -12.33
N THR A 176 -2.67 -9.52 -12.72
CA THR A 176 -3.95 -9.69 -12.03
C THR A 176 -5.10 -9.54 -13.02
N PHE A 177 -6.33 -9.72 -12.56
CA PHE A 177 -7.54 -9.56 -13.36
C PHE A 177 -8.49 -8.59 -12.66
N LEU A 178 -8.74 -7.44 -13.29
CA LEU A 178 -9.57 -6.38 -12.72
C LEU A 178 -10.90 -6.27 -13.46
N ALA A 179 -12.00 -6.12 -12.71
CA ALA A 179 -13.31 -5.75 -13.24
C ALA A 179 -13.46 -4.24 -13.25
N LYS A 180 -14.10 -3.71 -14.29
CA LYS A 180 -14.51 -2.30 -14.37
C LYS A 180 -15.74 -2.03 -13.50
N ASP A 181 -15.71 -0.98 -12.69
CA ASP A 181 -16.80 -0.49 -11.83
C ASP A 181 -17.40 -1.51 -10.80
N ASP A 182 -16.71 -2.61 -10.46
CA ASP A 182 -17.16 -3.72 -9.57
C ASP A 182 -18.58 -4.28 -9.83
N LYS A 183 -19.04 -4.28 -11.09
CA LYS A 183 -20.34 -4.88 -11.45
C LYS A 183 -20.18 -6.39 -11.68
N SER A 184 -21.20 -7.17 -11.33
CA SER A 184 -21.18 -8.64 -11.43
C SER A 184 -21.14 -9.18 -12.85
N ASP A 185 -21.48 -8.34 -13.83
CA ASP A 185 -21.50 -8.62 -15.27
C ASP A 185 -20.33 -7.95 -16.03
N SER A 186 -19.45 -7.21 -15.34
CA SER A 186 -18.31 -6.56 -15.97
C SER A 186 -17.26 -7.59 -16.42
N PRO A 187 -16.72 -7.47 -17.65
CA PRO A 187 -15.63 -8.32 -18.10
C PRO A 187 -14.36 -8.10 -17.25
N PHE A 188 -13.57 -9.16 -17.12
CA PHE A 188 -12.28 -9.12 -16.45
C PHE A 188 -11.17 -8.79 -17.43
N TYR A 189 -10.46 -7.71 -17.14
CA TYR A 189 -9.31 -7.26 -17.91
C TYR A 189 -8.04 -7.79 -17.25
N ARG A 190 -7.21 -8.49 -18.01
CA ARG A 190 -5.87 -8.86 -17.54
C ARG A 190 -5.03 -7.60 -17.43
N VAL A 191 -4.43 -7.40 -16.26
CA VAL A 191 -3.53 -6.30 -15.97
C VAL A 191 -2.16 -6.88 -15.67
N GLU A 192 -1.14 -6.38 -16.35
CA GLU A 192 0.26 -6.78 -16.15
C GLU A 192 1.10 -5.58 -15.75
N GLY A 193 2.14 -5.79 -14.96
CA GLY A 193 3.03 -4.70 -14.59
C GLY A 193 4.40 -5.14 -14.12
N SER A 194 5.27 -4.14 -13.99
CA SER A 194 6.65 -4.30 -13.55
C SER A 194 7.03 -3.11 -12.68
N PHE A 195 7.79 -3.37 -11.63
CA PHE A 195 8.28 -2.34 -10.71
C PHE A 195 9.79 -2.50 -10.50
N GLU A 196 10.49 -1.38 -10.46
CA GLU A 196 11.87 -1.31 -9.97
C GLU A 196 11.96 -0.05 -9.12
N LEU A 197 11.91 -0.21 -7.80
CA LEU A 197 11.81 0.87 -6.82
C LEU A 197 13.10 0.95 -6.01
N LYS A 198 13.64 2.15 -5.83
CA LYS A 198 14.91 2.39 -5.12
C LYS A 198 14.79 3.59 -4.19
N LEU A 199 15.61 3.59 -3.14
CA LEU A 199 15.90 4.78 -2.35
C LEU A 199 16.55 5.85 -3.24
N LYS A 200 16.50 7.12 -2.81
CA LYS A 200 17.00 8.27 -3.58
C LYS A 200 18.46 8.11 -4.02
#